data_AF-A0A5K0WW09-F1
#
_entry.id   AF-A0A5K0WW09-F1
#
_cell.length_a   1.000
_cell.length_b   1.000
_cell.length_c   1.000
_cell.angle_alpha   90.00
_cell.angle_beta   90.00
_cell.angle_gamma   90.00
#
_symmetry.space_group_name_H-M   'P 1'
#
loop_
_entity.id
_entity.type
_entity.pdbx_description
1 polymer ?
#
loop_
_entity_poly.entity_id
_entity_poly.type
_entity_poly.pdbx_seq_one_letter_code
_entity_poly.pdbx_strand_id
1 'polypeptide(L)'
;VIGLYVGIATVGIFAWWYTHDSFLGINLGGDGHTVVSFAQLRAWEDCPRWENFSASPFTAGGKVISFGDSCDYFKAGKVKAATLSLSVLVAIEMFNSLNALSEDSSLTTMPPWINPWLLVAMSLSFALHCVILYVPFLADIFGIVPLSFSEWCVVILVSFPVVLIDEVLKFIGRNHVAKPKYKTL
;
A
#
# COMPACT_ATOMS: atom_id res chain seq x y z
N VAL A 1 12.00 0.03 12.78
CA VAL A 1 11.08 -1.11 12.54
C VAL A 1 9.93 -0.70 11.64
N ILE A 2 9.16 0.33 12.00
CA ILE A 2 8.01 0.82 11.21
C ILE A 2 8.40 1.16 9.76
N GLY A 3 9.46 1.95 9.54
CA GLY A 3 9.95 2.29 8.19
C GLY A 3 10.34 1.08 7.33
N LEU A 4 10.88 0.01 7.93
CA LEU A 4 11.20 -1.22 7.22
C LEU A 4 9.92 -1.93 6.75
N TYR A 5 8.90 -1.96 7.61
CA TYR A 5 7.59 -2.50 7.25
C TYR A 5 6.95 -1.71 6.11
N VAL A 6 7.02 -0.38 6.14
CA VAL A 6 6.50 0.48 5.05
C VAL A 6 7.16 0.10 3.71
N GLY A 7 8.48 -0.06 3.69
CA GLY A 7 9.21 -0.48 2.49
C GLY A 7 8.80 -1.88 2.00
N ILE A 8 8.72 -2.86 2.91
CA ILE A 8 8.32 -4.23 2.56
C ILE A 8 6.87 -4.27 2.07
N ALA A 9 5.95 -3.55 2.69
CA ALA A 9 4.53 -3.53 2.32
C ALA A 9 4.32 -2.90 0.94
N THR A 10 4.98 -1.77 0.67
CA THR A 10 4.84 -1.03 -0.59
C THR A 10 5.46 -1.75 -1.79
N VAL A 11 6.66 -2.33 -1.62
CA VAL A 11 7.29 -3.15 -2.67
C VAL A 11 6.62 -4.53 -2.77
N GLY A 12 6.18 -5.08 -1.65
CA GLY A 12 5.50 -6.37 -1.58
C GLY A 12 4.19 -6.37 -2.36
N ILE A 13 3.32 -5.37 -2.16
CA ILE A 13 2.06 -5.28 -2.91
C ILE A 13 2.28 -5.06 -4.41
N PHE A 14 3.33 -4.33 -4.78
CA PHE A 14 3.73 -4.14 -6.17
C PHE A 14 4.05 -5.48 -6.83
N ALA A 15 4.96 -6.25 -6.21
CA ALA A 15 5.37 -7.56 -6.71
C ALA A 15 4.24 -8.58 -6.65
N TRP A 16 3.36 -8.46 -5.64
CA TRP A 16 2.21 -9.34 -5.48
C TRP A 16 1.24 -9.20 -6.65
N TRP A 17 0.89 -7.96 -7.04
CA TRP A 17 -0.01 -7.72 -8.18
C TRP A 17 0.50 -8.35 -9.49
N TYR A 18 1.82 -8.44 -9.69
CA TYR A 18 2.37 -9.11 -10.86
C TYR A 18 2.39 -10.64 -10.76
N THR A 19 2.49 -11.20 -9.55
CA THR A 19 2.78 -12.62 -9.34
C THR A 19 1.56 -13.46 -8.98
N HIS A 20 0.50 -12.82 -8.46
CA HIS A 20 -0.67 -13.50 -7.93
C HIS A 20 -1.95 -12.75 -8.29
N ASP A 21 -2.98 -13.50 -8.68
CA ASP A 21 -4.32 -13.02 -9.01
C ASP A 21 -5.22 -12.82 -7.77
N SER A 22 -4.79 -13.28 -6.59
CA SER A 22 -5.59 -13.18 -5.37
C SER A 22 -4.73 -12.85 -4.16
N PHE A 23 -5.32 -12.16 -3.17
CA PHE A 23 -4.67 -11.83 -1.91
C PHE A 23 -5.59 -12.20 -0.75
N LEU A 24 -5.18 -13.16 0.09
CA LEU A 24 -5.94 -13.62 1.27
C LEU A 24 -7.43 -13.90 0.97
N GLY A 25 -7.72 -14.53 -0.17
CA GLY A 25 -9.08 -14.89 -0.60
C GLY A 25 -9.85 -13.79 -1.34
N ILE A 26 -9.27 -12.60 -1.50
CA ILE A 26 -9.82 -11.52 -2.34
C ILE A 26 -9.28 -11.70 -3.76
N ASN A 27 -10.18 -11.85 -4.74
CA ASN A 27 -9.80 -11.94 -6.15
C ASN A 27 -9.43 -10.55 -6.70
N LEU A 28 -8.18 -10.39 -7.14
CA LEU A 28 -7.63 -9.20 -7.80
C LEU A 28 -7.53 -9.40 -9.32
N GLY A 29 -7.52 -10.64 -9.82
CA GLY A 29 -7.41 -10.98 -11.25
C GLY A 29 -8.64 -10.64 -12.10
N GLY A 30 -9.64 -9.96 -11.53
CA GLY A 30 -10.80 -9.47 -12.29
C GLY A 30 -10.43 -8.37 -13.31
N ASP A 31 -9.25 -7.77 -13.19
CA ASP A 31 -8.67 -6.85 -14.16
C ASP A 31 -8.14 -7.55 -15.42
N GLY A 32 -7.87 -8.87 -15.37
CA GLY A 32 -7.36 -9.67 -16.49
C GLY A 32 -5.85 -9.53 -16.72
N HIS A 33 -5.10 -9.08 -15.71
CA HIS A 33 -3.64 -8.97 -15.81
C HIS A 33 -2.99 -10.35 -15.97
N THR A 34 -1.82 -10.37 -16.62
CA THR A 34 -1.05 -11.60 -16.79
C THR A 34 -0.18 -11.84 -15.56
N VAL A 35 -0.38 -12.99 -14.91
CA VAL A 35 0.48 -13.42 -13.81
C VAL A 35 1.85 -13.84 -14.34
N VAL A 36 2.90 -13.27 -13.76
CA VAL A 36 4.30 -13.53 -14.13
C VAL A 36 5.07 -14.11 -12.96
N SER A 37 6.08 -14.92 -13.25
CA SER A 37 6.95 -15.43 -12.18
C SER A 37 7.81 -14.31 -11.58
N PHE A 38 8.17 -14.44 -10.31
CA PHE A 38 9.06 -13.47 -9.64
C PHE A 38 10.45 -13.39 -10.30
N ALA A 39 10.92 -14.48 -10.93
CA ALA A 39 12.16 -14.48 -11.68
C ALA A 39 12.06 -13.58 -12.93
N GLN A 40 10.97 -13.68 -13.68
CA GLN A 40 10.70 -12.79 -14.81
C GLN A 40 10.54 -11.35 -14.34
N LEU A 41 9.79 -11.08 -13.27
CA LEU A 41 9.60 -9.72 -12.77
C LEU A 41 10.93 -9.04 -12.40
N ARG A 42 11.89 -9.78 -11.81
CA ARG A 42 13.23 -9.23 -11.49
C ARG A 42 14.12 -9.04 -12.71
N ALA A 43 13.97 -9.91 -13.72
CA ALA A 43 14.75 -9.86 -14.96
C ALA A 43 13.97 -9.21 -16.11
N TRP A 44 13.08 -8.26 -15.81
CA TRP A 44 12.17 -7.66 -16.80
C TRP A 44 12.90 -6.94 -17.95
N GLU A 45 14.15 -6.51 -17.75
CA GLU A 45 15.00 -5.91 -18.80
C GLU A 45 15.39 -6.92 -19.89
N ASP A 46 15.47 -8.22 -19.56
CA ASP A 46 15.75 -9.29 -20.52
C ASP A 46 14.51 -9.73 -21.32
N CYS A 47 13.35 -9.07 -21.11
CA CYS A 47 12.10 -9.42 -21.79
C CYS A 47 12.20 -9.57 -23.32
N PRO A 48 12.95 -8.72 -24.07
CA PRO A 48 13.10 -8.88 -25.52
C PRO A 48 13.74 -10.22 -25.94
N ARG A 49 14.38 -10.94 -25.03
CA ARG A 49 14.98 -12.26 -25.26
C ARG A 49 14.02 -13.41 -25.00
N TRP A 50 12.85 -13.16 -24.42
CA TRP A 50 11.88 -14.19 -24.08
C TRP A 50 10.92 -14.43 -25.24
N GLU A 51 11.05 -15.59 -25.90
CA GLU A 51 10.17 -15.94 -27.03
C GLU A 51 8.76 -16.39 -26.60
N ASN A 52 8.60 -16.81 -25.33
CA ASN A 52 7.36 -17.41 -24.82
C ASN A 52 6.52 -16.47 -23.94
N PHE A 53 6.81 -15.16 -23.94
CA PHE A 53 6.07 -14.21 -23.11
C PHE A 53 5.03 -13.43 -23.92
N SER A 54 3.76 -13.64 -23.60
CA SER A 54 2.65 -12.87 -24.14
C SER A 54 1.83 -12.31 -22.99
N ALA A 55 1.66 -10.99 -22.98
CA ALA A 55 0.87 -10.29 -21.97
C ALA A 55 -0.53 -9.99 -22.52
N SER A 56 -1.57 -10.32 -21.75
CA SER A 56 -2.95 -9.94 -22.02
C SER A 56 -3.19 -8.47 -21.67
N PRO A 57 -4.01 -7.76 -22.46
CA PRO A 57 -4.50 -6.46 -22.06
C PRO A 57 -5.35 -6.59 -20.80
N PHE A 58 -5.28 -5.60 -19.91
CA PHE A 58 -6.03 -5.59 -18.66
C PHE A 58 -6.80 -4.28 -18.49
N THR A 59 -7.83 -4.31 -17.65
CA THR A 59 -8.70 -3.16 -17.41
C THR A 59 -8.28 -2.45 -16.13
N ALA A 60 -7.98 -1.16 -16.23
CA ALA A 60 -7.67 -0.31 -15.09
C ALA A 60 -8.55 0.93 -15.13
N GLY A 61 -9.41 1.10 -14.12
CA GLY A 61 -10.22 2.30 -13.98
C GLY A 61 -11.20 2.56 -15.12
N GLY A 62 -11.71 1.50 -15.75
CA GLY A 62 -12.60 1.59 -16.91
C GLY A 62 -11.89 1.84 -18.25
N LYS A 63 -10.56 1.99 -18.27
CA LYS A 63 -9.74 2.01 -19.50
C LYS A 63 -9.08 0.65 -19.69
N VAL A 64 -9.11 0.12 -20.91
CA VAL A 64 -8.37 -1.10 -21.28
C VAL A 64 -6.96 -0.68 -21.67
N ILE A 65 -5.96 -1.18 -20.95
CA ILE A 65 -4.55 -0.95 -21.27
C ILE A 65 -4.12 -2.06 -22.22
N SER A 66 -3.94 -1.70 -23.49
CA SER A 66 -3.41 -2.59 -24.53
C SER A 66 -1.96 -2.24 -24.80
N PHE A 67 -1.18 -3.27 -25.09
CA PHE A 67 0.24 -3.16 -25.40
C PHE A 67 0.47 -3.59 -26.85
N GLY A 68 1.35 -2.90 -27.57
CA GLY A 68 1.80 -3.33 -28.90
C GLY A 68 2.79 -4.48 -28.78
N ASP A 69 3.79 -4.31 -27.90
CA ASP A 69 4.76 -5.32 -27.54
C ASP A 69 4.48 -5.90 -26.14
N SER A 70 4.62 -7.22 -25.97
CA SER A 70 4.42 -7.88 -24.67
C SER A 70 5.29 -7.27 -23.56
N CYS A 71 6.48 -6.77 -23.89
CA CYS A 71 7.40 -6.19 -22.92
C CYS A 71 6.95 -4.82 -22.37
N ASP A 72 6.05 -4.12 -23.05
CA ASP A 72 5.48 -2.86 -22.54
C ASP A 72 4.58 -3.10 -21.32
N TYR A 73 4.16 -4.34 -21.07
CA TYR A 73 3.47 -4.73 -19.85
C TYR A 73 4.22 -4.31 -18.59
N PHE A 74 5.55 -4.50 -18.53
CA PHE A 74 6.36 -4.12 -17.37
C PHE A 74 6.62 -2.61 -17.27
N LYS A 75 6.49 -1.86 -18.38
CA LYS A 75 6.78 -0.42 -18.43
C LYS A 75 5.53 0.43 -18.28
N ALA A 76 4.52 0.19 -19.12
CA ALA A 76 3.26 0.90 -19.15
C ALA A 76 2.20 0.23 -18.24
N GLY A 77 2.21 -1.10 -18.12
CA GLY A 77 1.27 -1.82 -17.25
C GLY A 77 1.51 -1.62 -15.75
N LYS A 78 2.71 -1.15 -15.35
CA LYS A 78 3.05 -0.93 -13.94
C LYS A 78 2.21 0.13 -13.23
N VAL A 79 1.46 0.96 -13.96
CA VAL A 79 0.64 2.05 -13.38
C VAL A 79 -0.32 1.53 -12.32
N LYS A 80 -0.91 0.34 -12.52
CA LYS A 80 -1.84 -0.29 -11.57
C LYS A 80 -1.11 -0.70 -10.28
N ALA A 81 -0.04 -1.47 -10.41
CA ALA A 81 0.81 -1.88 -9.29
C ALA A 81 1.40 -0.68 -8.52
N ALA A 82 1.86 0.35 -9.23
CA ALA A 82 2.37 1.58 -8.63
C ALA A 82 1.28 2.33 -7.84
N THR A 83 0.05 2.36 -8.35
CA THR A 83 -1.06 2.99 -7.64
C THR A 83 -1.45 2.23 -6.37
N LEU A 84 -1.41 0.89 -6.40
CA LEU A 84 -1.59 0.06 -5.20
C LEU A 84 -0.51 0.36 -4.15
N SER A 85 0.76 0.41 -4.55
CA SER A 85 1.87 0.76 -3.66
C SER A 85 1.74 2.16 -3.06
N LEU A 86 1.40 3.17 -3.87
CA LEU A 86 1.17 4.53 -3.41
C LEU A 86 0.01 4.58 -2.40
N SER A 87 -1.09 3.88 -2.68
CA SER A 87 -2.26 3.85 -1.79
C SER A 87 -1.96 3.15 -0.47
N VAL A 88 -1.17 2.07 -0.49
CA VAL A 88 -0.68 1.41 0.74
C VAL A 88 0.23 2.35 1.53
N LEU A 89 1.14 3.07 0.87
CA LEU A 89 2.00 4.05 1.54
C LEU A 89 1.17 5.12 2.23
N VAL A 90 0.24 5.76 1.53
CA VAL A 90 -0.62 6.81 2.10
C VAL A 90 -1.45 6.26 3.27
N ALA A 91 -2.05 5.07 3.12
CA ALA A 91 -2.82 4.45 4.20
C ALA A 91 -1.95 4.16 5.44
N ILE A 92 -0.73 3.66 5.25
CA ILE A 92 0.23 3.42 6.34
C ILE A 92 0.60 4.72 7.03
N GLU A 93 0.90 5.80 6.31
CA GLU A 93 1.26 7.08 6.91
C GLU A 93 0.09 7.69 7.71
N MET A 94 -1.15 7.52 7.24
CA MET A 94 -2.33 7.92 7.99
C MET A 94 -2.47 7.13 9.29
N PHE A 95 -2.30 5.80 9.26
CA PHE A 95 -2.28 4.99 10.49
C PHE A 95 -1.11 5.34 11.41
N ASN A 96 0.06 5.65 10.85
CA ASN A 96 1.23 6.07 11.60
C ASN A 96 0.98 7.41 12.31
N SER A 97 0.27 8.35 11.69
CA SER A 97 -0.11 9.62 12.33
C SER A 97 -1.05 9.45 13.53
N LEU A 98 -1.99 8.49 13.48
CA LEU A 98 -2.84 8.13 14.63
C LEU A 98 -2.02 7.52 15.76
N ASN A 99 -1.04 6.70 15.38
CA ASN A 99 -0.12 6.08 16.33
C ASN A 99 0.80 7.12 16.98
N ALA A 100 1.29 8.11 16.25
CA ALA A 100 2.08 9.21 16.82
C ALA A 100 1.27 10.03 17.84
N LEU A 101 -0.04 10.22 17.63
CA LEU A 101 -0.90 10.89 18.60
C LEU A 101 -1.04 10.09 19.92
N SER A 102 -1.00 8.75 19.84
CA SER A 102 -1.12 7.84 21.00
C SER A 102 0.23 7.51 21.65
N GLU A 103 1.28 8.30 21.39
CA GLU A 103 2.58 8.14 22.06
C GLU A 103 2.46 8.32 23.59
N ASP A 104 1.62 9.26 24.04
CA ASP A 104 1.40 9.56 25.47
C ASP A 104 0.51 8.53 26.20
N SER A 105 -0.28 7.71 25.49
CA SER A 105 -1.16 6.66 26.07
C SER A 105 -1.66 5.74 24.94
N SER A 106 -1.82 4.43 25.18
CA SER A 106 -2.24 3.46 24.14
C SER A 106 -3.51 3.90 23.42
N LEU A 107 -3.67 3.48 22.16
CA LEU A 107 -4.88 3.74 21.35
C LEU A 107 -6.18 3.31 22.06
N THR A 108 -6.10 2.35 22.99
CA THR A 108 -7.22 1.87 23.81
C THR A 108 -7.63 2.82 24.93
N THR A 109 -6.70 3.66 25.40
CA THR A 109 -6.90 4.64 26.48
C THR A 109 -7.11 6.06 25.97
N MET A 110 -6.55 6.39 24.81
CA MET A 110 -6.75 7.68 24.14
C MET A 110 -7.40 7.44 22.77
N PRO A 111 -8.74 7.57 22.68
CA PRO A 111 -9.39 7.40 21.41
C PRO A 111 -9.06 8.54 20.44
N PRO A 112 -9.11 8.29 19.13
CA PRO A 112 -8.61 9.22 18.11
C PRO A 112 -9.38 10.54 18.02
N TRP A 113 -10.57 10.64 18.62
CA TRP A 113 -11.39 11.86 18.68
C TRP A 113 -10.91 12.93 19.67
N ILE A 114 -9.86 12.69 20.45
CA ILE A 114 -9.29 13.69 21.37
C ILE A 114 -8.74 14.91 20.61
N ASN A 115 -8.18 14.68 19.40
CA ASN A 115 -7.69 15.75 18.55
C ASN A 115 -8.48 15.83 17.23
N PRO A 116 -9.60 16.57 17.19
CA PRO A 116 -10.42 16.68 15.98
C PRO A 116 -9.66 17.35 14.82
N TRP A 117 -8.69 18.22 15.10
CA TRP A 117 -7.87 18.85 14.05
C TRP A 117 -6.98 17.85 13.32
N LEU A 118 -6.43 16.87 14.03
CA LEU A 118 -5.68 15.77 13.40
C LEU A 118 -6.60 14.94 12.50
N LEU A 119 -7.79 14.59 12.99
CA LEU A 119 -8.77 13.84 12.19
C LEU A 119 -9.19 14.59 10.94
N VAL A 120 -9.36 15.91 11.01
CA VAL A 120 -9.64 16.75 9.84
C VAL A 120 -8.46 16.74 8.87
N ALA A 121 -7.23 16.90 9.34
CA ALA A 121 -6.03 16.87 8.49
C ALA A 121 -5.87 15.51 7.78
N MET A 122 -6.09 14.40 8.50
CA MET A 122 -6.07 13.05 7.92
C MET A 122 -7.19 12.85 6.90
N SER A 123 -8.41 13.27 7.25
CA SER A 123 -9.57 13.16 6.35
C SER A 123 -9.34 13.96 5.07
N LEU A 124 -8.76 15.15 5.18
CA LEU A 124 -8.38 15.98 4.04
C LEU A 124 -7.29 15.33 3.19
N SER A 125 -6.26 14.73 3.82
CA SER A 125 -5.20 14.02 3.11
C SER A 125 -5.74 12.81 2.33
N PHE A 126 -6.60 12.01 2.96
CA PHE A 126 -7.24 10.88 2.30
C PHE A 126 -8.22 11.32 1.21
N ALA A 127 -8.99 12.38 1.44
CA ALA A 127 -9.87 12.96 0.42
C ALA A 127 -9.07 13.45 -0.79
N LEU A 128 -7.94 14.11 -0.58
CA LEU A 128 -7.04 14.53 -1.66
C LEU A 128 -6.49 13.31 -2.42
N HIS A 129 -6.14 12.23 -1.72
CA HIS A 129 -5.74 10.97 -2.35
C HIS A 129 -6.85 10.37 -3.22
N CYS A 130 -8.11 10.41 -2.76
CA CYS A 130 -9.24 10.01 -3.59
C CYS A 130 -9.43 10.95 -4.80
N VAL A 131 -9.24 12.27 -4.62
CA VAL A 131 -9.34 13.25 -5.71
C VAL A 131 -8.33 12.95 -6.81
N ILE A 132 -7.05 12.70 -6.48
CA ILE A 132 -6.04 12.39 -7.49
C ILE A 132 -6.35 11.07 -8.23
N LEU A 133 -6.97 10.09 -7.57
CA LEU A 133 -7.29 8.78 -8.15
C LEU A 133 -8.51 8.80 -9.06
N TYR A 134 -9.57 9.50 -8.67
CA TYR A 134 -10.86 9.45 -9.36
C TYR A 134 -11.09 10.62 -10.31
N VAL A 135 -10.30 11.71 -10.22
CA VAL A 135 -10.35 12.78 -11.21
C VAL A 135 -9.42 12.42 -12.39
N PRO A 136 -9.96 12.14 -13.59
CA PRO A 136 -9.17 11.60 -14.70
C PRO A 136 -8.03 12.51 -15.14
N PHE A 137 -8.21 13.84 -15.07
CA PHE A 137 -7.16 14.81 -15.39
C PHE A 137 -5.95 14.68 -14.45
N LEU A 138 -6.16 14.48 -13.15
CA LEU A 138 -5.09 14.28 -12.18
C LEU A 138 -4.47 12.89 -12.33
N ALA A 139 -5.31 11.87 -12.52
CA ALA A 139 -4.87 10.49 -12.70
C ALA A 139 -3.91 10.34 -13.88
N ASP A 140 -4.21 10.99 -15.02
CA ASP A 140 -3.35 10.97 -16.20
C ASP A 140 -2.03 11.74 -15.98
N ILE A 141 -2.02 12.84 -15.21
CA ILE A 141 -0.79 13.60 -14.86
C ILE A 141 0.13 12.78 -13.93
N PHE A 142 -0.44 12.13 -12.92
CA PHE A 142 0.33 11.34 -11.96
C PHE A 142 0.64 9.91 -12.45
N GLY A 143 0.07 9.49 -13.57
CA GLY A 143 0.24 8.14 -14.11
C GLY A 143 -0.36 7.06 -13.21
N ILE A 144 -1.50 7.36 -12.59
CA ILE A 144 -2.21 6.49 -11.66
C ILE A 144 -3.59 6.12 -12.20
N VAL A 145 -4.18 5.06 -11.66
CA VAL A 145 -5.47 4.53 -12.12
C VAL A 145 -6.41 4.31 -10.96
N PRO A 146 -7.73 4.56 -11.10
CA PRO A 146 -8.64 4.40 -9.98
C PRO A 146 -8.72 2.94 -9.51
N LEU A 147 -8.85 2.78 -8.20
CA LEU A 147 -8.91 1.49 -7.53
C LEU A 147 -10.35 1.00 -7.42
N SER A 148 -10.52 -0.31 -7.54
CA SER A 148 -11.77 -1.00 -7.24
C SER A 148 -11.94 -1.20 -5.73
N PHE A 149 -13.16 -1.57 -5.29
CA PHE A 149 -13.43 -1.81 -3.88
C PHE A 149 -12.60 -2.98 -3.31
N SER A 150 -12.40 -4.06 -4.08
CA SER A 150 -11.58 -5.20 -3.65
C SER A 150 -10.13 -4.82 -3.45
N GLU A 151 -9.57 -4.00 -4.35
CA GLU A 151 -8.22 -3.46 -4.22
C GLU A 151 -8.07 -2.56 -3.00
N TRP A 152 -9.07 -1.72 -2.71
CA TRP A 152 -9.11 -0.93 -1.48
C TRP A 152 -9.12 -1.79 -0.22
N CYS A 153 -9.88 -2.90 -0.20
CA CYS A 153 -9.83 -3.85 0.91
C CYS A 153 -8.42 -4.41 1.12
N VAL A 154 -7.70 -4.73 0.04
CA VAL A 154 -6.32 -5.20 0.11
C VAL A 154 -5.39 -4.10 0.64
N VAL A 155 -5.54 -2.85 0.17
CA VAL A 155 -4.76 -1.71 0.66
C VAL A 155 -4.91 -1.54 2.16
N ILE A 156 -6.15 -1.59 2.68
CA ILE A 156 -6.43 -1.49 4.11
C ILE A 156 -5.88 -2.70 4.87
N LEU A 157 -6.05 -3.91 4.35
CA LEU A 157 -5.58 -5.14 5.00
C LEU A 157 -4.05 -5.18 5.11
N VAL A 158 -3.34 -4.73 4.07
CA VAL A 158 -1.88 -4.65 4.05
C VAL A 158 -1.35 -3.52 4.92
N SER A 159 -2.11 -2.43 5.11
CA SER A 159 -1.66 -1.30 5.92
C SER A 159 -1.97 -1.47 7.41
N PHE A 160 -3.05 -2.18 7.77
CA PHE A 160 -3.48 -2.39 9.16
C PHE A 160 -2.41 -2.92 10.14
N PRO A 161 -1.53 -3.88 9.78
CA PRO A 161 -0.53 -4.42 10.70
C PRO A 161 0.48 -3.39 11.21
N VAL A 162 0.62 -2.22 10.56
CA VAL A 162 1.48 -1.14 11.09
C VAL A 162 1.02 -0.67 12.48
N VAL A 163 -0.29 -0.65 12.73
CA VAL A 163 -0.88 -0.28 14.03
C VAL A 163 -0.52 -1.30 15.10
N LEU A 164 -0.59 -2.59 14.75
CA LEU A 164 -0.21 -3.67 15.67
C LEU A 164 1.28 -3.63 16.00
N ILE A 165 2.14 -3.39 15.00
CA ILE A 165 3.60 -3.27 15.21
C ILE A 165 3.89 -2.11 16.16
N ASP A 166 3.26 -0.96 15.96
CA ASP A 166 3.47 0.22 16.81
C ASP A 166 3.00 0.01 18.25
N GLU A 167 1.79 -0.54 18.46
CA GLU A 167 1.28 -0.83 19.80
C GLU A 167 2.15 -1.87 20.54
N VAL A 168 2.67 -2.88 19.84
CA VAL A 168 3.63 -3.84 20.43
C VAL A 168 4.93 -3.15 20.84
N LEU A 169 5.47 -2.25 20.01
CA LEU A 169 6.67 -1.49 20.34
C LEU A 169 6.45 -0.57 21.55
N LYS A 170 5.30 0.10 21.63
CA LYS A 170 4.90 0.90 22.81
C LYS A 170 4.79 0.04 24.07
N PHE A 171 4.17 -1.13 23.97
CA PHE A 171 4.03 -2.06 25.09
C PHE A 171 5.38 -2.53 25.63
N ILE A 172 6.31 -2.91 24.75
CA ILE A 172 7.67 -3.30 25.12
C ILE A 172 8.42 -2.09 25.72
N GLY A 173 8.33 -0.90 25.11
CA GLY A 173 8.96 0.31 25.62
C GLY A 173 8.53 0.64 27.05
N ARG A 174 7.23 0.58 27.35
CA ARG A 174 6.69 0.80 28.71
C ARG A 174 7.25 -0.22 29.71
N ASN A 175 7.27 -1.50 29.37
CA ASN A 175 7.74 -2.55 30.28
C ASN A 175 9.26 -2.49 30.55
N HIS A 176 10.05 -2.00 29.60
CA HIS A 176 11.50 -1.85 29.77
C HIS A 176 11.91 -0.56 30.47
N VAL A 177 11.16 0.54 30.31
CA VAL A 177 11.43 1.84 30.97
C VAL A 177 10.84 1.87 32.39
N ALA A 178 9.76 1.14 32.68
CA ALA A 178 9.15 1.03 34.00
C ALA A 178 9.93 0.11 34.98
N LYS A 179 11.25 0.03 34.90
CA LYS A 179 12.07 -0.42 36.04
C LYS A 179 12.42 0.80 36.89
N PRO A 180 11.78 1.00 38.07
CA PRO A 180 12.15 2.08 38.96
C PRO A 180 13.56 1.81 39.47
N LYS A 181 14.53 2.65 39.10
CA LYS A 181 15.70 2.87 39.95
C LYS A 181 15.26 3.75 41.12
N TYR A 182 14.58 3.16 42.10
CA TYR A 182 14.56 3.71 43.45
C TYR A 182 15.51 2.88 44.31
N LYS A 183 16.78 3.29 44.35
CA LYS A 183 17.59 3.14 45.55
C LYS A 183 17.63 4.51 46.19
N THR A 184 16.72 4.74 47.13
CA THR A 184 16.87 5.76 48.16
C THR A 184 18.01 5.35 49.08
N LEU A 185 18.88 6.34 49.33
CA LEU A 185 19.77 6.53 50.47
C LEU A 185 20.74 5.39 50.82
#